data_AF-A0A069CRZ7-F1
#
_entry.id   AF-A0A069CRZ7-F1
#
_cell.length_a   1.000
_cell.length_b   1.000
_cell.length_c   1.000
_cell.angle_alpha   90.00
_cell.angle_beta   90.00
_cell.angle_gamma   90.00
#
_symmetry.space_group_name_H-M   'P 1'
#
loop_
_entity.id
_entity.type
_entity.pdbx_description
1 polymer ?
#
loop_
_entity_poly.entity_id
_entity_poly.type
_entity_poly.pdbx_seq_one_letter_code
_entity_poly.pdbx_strand_id
1 'polypeptide(L)' 'MVARGETFTNEQFGQLIAQNTPIKEANAKWVKDTLLKTYRLLPDQGHKWSQKRIERFLFELAFVKPEEIDWTLK' A
#
# COMPACT_ATOMS: atom_id res chain seq x y z
N MET A 1 9.05 12.86 -6.52
CA MET A 1 9.86 11.68 -6.89
C MET A 1 10.15 10.92 -5.60
N VAL A 2 9.61 9.72 -5.45
CA VAL A 2 9.88 8.83 -4.31
C VAL A 2 11.25 8.20 -4.53
N ALA A 3 12.17 8.31 -3.57
CA ALA A 3 13.50 7.74 -3.69
C ALA A 3 13.43 6.20 -3.54
N ARG A 4 14.17 5.47 -4.38
CA ARG A 4 14.31 4.00 -4.26
C ARG A 4 14.79 3.65 -2.84
N GLY A 5 13.92 2.97 -2.07
CA GLY A 5 14.20 2.59 -0.68
C GLY A 5 13.25 3.21 0.34
N GLU A 6 12.31 4.05 -0.08
CA GLU A 6 11.27 4.56 0.82
C GLU A 6 10.36 3.43 1.33
N THR A 7 9.99 3.58 2.61
CA THR A 7 9.16 2.63 3.35
C THR A 7 7.97 3.37 3.95
N PHE A 8 6.80 2.76 3.87
CA PHE A 8 5.54 3.36 4.25
C PHE A 8 4.96 2.68 5.49
N THR A 9 4.36 3.46 6.38
CA THR A 9 3.59 2.92 7.52
C THR A 9 2.28 2.28 7.03
N ASN A 10 1.60 1.51 7.89
CA ASN A 10 0.27 0.97 7.55
C ASN A 10 -0.75 2.07 7.20
N GLU A 11 -0.62 3.25 7.80
CA GLU A 11 -1.47 4.39 7.51
C GLU A 11 -1.22 4.93 6.10
N GLN A 12 0.05 5.20 5.78
CA GLN A 12 0.45 5.66 4.46
C GLN A 12 0.12 4.64 3.37
N PHE A 13 0.34 3.35 3.64
CA PHE A 13 -0.05 2.29 2.71
C PHE A 13 -1.57 2.23 2.50
N GLY A 14 -2.36 2.36 3.57
CA GLY A 14 -3.81 2.46 3.47
C GLY A 14 -4.26 3.65 2.63
N GLN A 15 -3.65 4.83 2.85
CA GLN A 15 -3.91 6.02 2.04
C GLN A 15 -3.57 5.81 0.56
N LEU A 16 -2.41 5.21 0.26
CA LEU A 16 -2.02 4.89 -1.12
C LEU A 16 -3.02 3.95 -1.78
N ILE A 17 -3.55 2.96 -1.06
CA ILE A 17 -4.62 2.09 -1.58
C ILE A 17 -5.89 2.89 -1.83
N ALA A 18 -6.33 3.72 -0.88
CA ALA A 18 -7.56 4.51 -1.04
C ALA A 18 -7.47 5.54 -2.19
N GLN A 19 -6.28 6.07 -2.44
CA GLN A 19 -6.03 7.01 -3.54
C GLN A 19 -6.02 6.29 -4.89
N ASN A 20 -5.34 5.15 -4.98
CA ASN A 20 -5.09 4.45 -6.25
C ASN A 20 -6.14 3.38 -6.61
N THR A 21 -7.08 3.09 -5.71
CA THR A 21 -8.10 2.05 -5.93
C THR A 21 -9.51 2.53 -5.56
N PRO A 22 -10.56 1.74 -5.89
CA PRO A 22 -11.92 2.02 -5.45
C PRO A 22 -12.16 1.88 -3.94
N ILE A 23 -11.23 1.28 -3.19
CA ILE A 23 -11.39 0.97 -1.75
C ILE A 23 -11.13 2.22 -0.91
N LYS A 24 -12.13 3.10 -0.78
CA LYS A 24 -11.97 4.38 -0.08
C LYS A 24 -11.86 4.26 1.44
N GLU A 25 -12.30 3.15 2.01
CA GLU A 25 -12.16 2.83 3.43
C GLU A 25 -10.76 2.32 3.81
N ALA A 26 -9.85 2.16 2.84
CA ALA A 26 -8.49 1.70 3.11
C ALA A 26 -7.76 2.70 4.02
N ASN A 27 -7.44 2.26 5.23
CA ASN A 27 -6.75 3.02 6.27
C ASN A 27 -5.89 2.06 7.11
N ALA A 28 -5.20 2.59 8.13
CA ALA A 28 -4.31 1.80 8.98
C ALA A 28 -5.02 0.58 9.65
N LYS A 29 -6.29 0.72 10.02
CA LYS A 29 -7.07 -0.37 10.63
C LYS A 29 -7.44 -1.41 9.57
N TRP A 30 -7.90 -1.00 8.40
CA TRP A 30 -8.19 -1.89 7.28
C TRP A 30 -6.96 -2.68 6.86
N VAL A 31 -5.78 -2.05 6.78
CA VAL A 31 -4.52 -2.76 6.50
C VAL A 31 -4.21 -3.82 7.57
N LYS A 32 -4.39 -3.50 8.86
CA LYS A 32 -4.15 -4.46 9.95
C LYS A 32 -5.16 -5.61 9.95
N ASP A 33 -6.44 -5.31 9.83
CA ASP A 33 -7.50 -6.32 10.01
C ASP A 33 -7.74 -7.12 8.72
N THR A 34 -7.66 -6.47 7.56
CA THR A 34 -7.88 -7.13 6.27
C THR A 34 -6.58 -7.71 5.74
N LEU A 35 -5.55 -6.89 5.52
CA LEU A 35 -4.33 -7.37 4.86
C LEU A 35 -3.48 -8.25 5.76
N LEU A 36 -3.18 -7.82 6.99
CA LEU A 36 -2.28 -8.57 7.88
C LEU A 36 -2.96 -9.78 8.53
N LYS A 37 -4.22 -9.65 9.00
CA LYS A 37 -4.92 -10.76 9.68
C LYS A 37 -5.62 -11.71 8.71
N THR A 38 -6.46 -11.19 7.80
CA THR A 38 -7.26 -12.04 6.90
C THR A 38 -6.43 -12.61 5.77
N TYR A 39 -5.75 -11.74 5.00
CA TYR A 39 -4.97 -12.16 3.83
C TYR A 39 -3.52 -12.54 4.15
N ARG A 40 -3.07 -12.37 5.41
CA ARG A 40 -1.70 -12.65 5.87
C ARG A 40 -0.61 -12.02 5.00
N LEU A 41 -0.92 -10.88 4.39
CA LEU A 41 0.02 -10.14 3.56
C LEU A 41 0.98 -9.39 4.48
N LEU A 42 2.22 -9.86 4.56
CA LEU A 42 3.23 -9.28 5.45
C LEU A 42 3.97 -8.10 4.81
N PRO A 43 4.43 -7.11 5.62
CA PRO A 43 5.31 -6.04 5.18
C PRO A 43 6.73 -6.57 4.92
N ASP A 44 7.50 -5.88 4.08
CA ASP A 44 8.86 -6.32 3.70
C ASP A 44 9.92 -6.01 4.77
N GLN A 45 9.76 -4.93 5.54
CA GLN A 45 10.75 -4.48 6.52
C GLN A 45 10.14 -4.39 7.93
N GLY A 46 9.90 -5.55 8.54
CA GLY A 46 9.32 -5.69 9.88
C GLY A 46 7.87 -5.21 9.93
N HIS A 47 7.68 -3.90 10.04
CA HIS A 47 6.37 -3.24 10.14
C HIS A 47 6.10 -2.20 9.05
N LYS A 48 7.00 -2.06 8.07
CA LYS A 48 6.86 -1.08 6.99
C LYS A 48 6.75 -1.74 5.61
N TRP A 49 5.99 -1.09 4.74
CA TRP A 49 5.74 -1.51 3.36
C TRP A 49 6.79 -0.87 2.44
N SER A 50 7.56 -1.69 1.72
CA SER A 50 8.47 -1.16 0.70
C SER A 50 7.67 -0.66 -0.50
N GLN A 51 8.22 0.30 -1.25
CA GLN A 51 7.63 0.75 -2.51
C GLN A 51 7.29 -0.43 -3.44
N LYS A 52 8.22 -1.37 -3.62
CA LYS A 52 8.04 -2.58 -4.44
C LYS A 52 6.86 -3.45 -3.97
N ARG A 53 6.64 -3.54 -2.65
CA ARG A 53 5.52 -4.29 -2.08
C ARG A 53 4.19 -3.62 -2.39
N ILE A 54 4.15 -2.29 -2.30
CA ILE A 54 2.95 -1.49 -2.59
C ILE A 54 2.61 -1.57 -4.07
N GLU A 55 3.60 -1.38 -4.96
CA GLU A 55 3.45 -1.51 -6.41
C GLU A 55 2.86 -2.87 -6.78
N ARG A 56 3.47 -3.95 -6.27
CA ARG A 56 3.00 -5.31 -6.53
C ARG A 56 1.59 -5.53 -6.00
N PHE A 57 1.28 -5.03 -4.81
CA PHE A 57 -0.04 -5.19 -4.22
C PHE A 57 -1.11 -4.43 -5.02
N LEU A 58 -0.86 -3.19 -5.41
CA LEU A 58 -1.80 -2.40 -6.21
C LEU A 58 -2.02 -2.99 -7.60
N PHE A 59 -0.97 -3.55 -8.20
CA PHE A 59 -1.08 -4.29 -9.45
C PHE A 59 -1.91 -5.57 -9.28
N GLU A 60 -1.66 -6.37 -8.25
CA GLU A 60 -2.43 -7.59 -7.97
C GLU A 60 -3.89 -7.29 -7.59
N LEU A 61 -4.16 -6.18 -6.91
CA LEU A 61 -5.49 -5.81 -6.43
C LEU A 61 -6.36 -5.16 -7.52
N ALA A 62 -5.78 -4.27 -8.31
CA ALA A 62 -6.53 -3.39 -9.21
C ALA A 62 -5.86 -3.14 -10.57
N PHE A 63 -4.81 -3.90 -10.92
CA PHE A 63 -4.05 -3.76 -12.17
C PHE A 63 -3.42 -2.37 -12.39
N VAL A 64 -3.18 -1.63 -11.32
CA VAL A 64 -2.53 -0.31 -11.39
C VAL A 64 -1.04 -0.53 -11.70
N LYS A 65 -0.56 0.07 -12.80
CA LYS A 65 0.86 -0.03 -13.15
C LYS A 65 1.70 0.90 -12.27
N PRO A 66 2.97 0.56 -11.98
CA PRO A 66 3.84 1.38 -11.13
C PRO A 66 3.92 2.85 -11.56
N GLU A 67 3.93 3.11 -12.87
CA GLU A 67 3.97 4.45 -13.46
C GLU A 67 2.68 5.27 -13.29
N GLU A 68 1.56 4.63 -12.94
CA GLU A 68 0.25 5.27 -12.76
C GLU A 68 -0.08 5.50 -11.28
N ILE A 69 0.76 5.01 -10.36
CA ILE A 69 0.53 5.17 -8.92
C ILE A 69 0.73 6.63 -8.53
N ASP A 70 -0.32 7.25 -8.00
CA ASP A 70 -0.24 8.50 -7.27
C ASP A 70 0.43 8.25 -5.92
N TRP A 71 1.67 8.71 -5.79
CA TRP A 71 2.48 8.63 -4.58
C TRP A 71 2.27 9.81 -3.62
N THR A 72 1.32 10.70 -3.93
CA THR A 72 1.11 11.93 -3.17
C THR A 72 0.30 11.66 -1.91
N LEU A 73 0.98 11.50 -0.78
CA LEU A 73 0.33 11.38 0.54
C LEU A 73 -0.23 12.76 0.96
N LYS A 74 -1.56 12.87 1.04
CA LYS A 74 -2.27 14.08 1.51
C LYS A 74 -2.60 13.98 2.99
#